data_AF-A0A3M1AXI1-F1
#
_entry.id   AF-A0A3M1AXI1-F1
#
_cell.length_a   1.000
_cell.length_b   1.000
_cell.length_c   1.000
_cell.angle_alpha   90.00
_cell.angle_beta   90.00
_cell.angle_gamma   90.00
#
_symmetry.space_group_name_H-M   'P 1'
#
loop_
_entity.id
_entity.type
_entity.pdbx_description
1 polymer ?
#
loop_
_entity_poly.entity_id
_entity_poly.type
_entity_poly.pdbx_seq_one_letter_code
_entity_poly.pdbx_strand_id
1 'polypeptide(L)' 'MKNALRFKTRKQISAELGIHPSTLRRRLRALNRELPTGDVSPKDQKFIYELYGYPKSVNKDDYKNV' A
#
# COMPACT_ATOMS: atom_id res chain seq x y z
N MET A 1 -7.07 -16.96 -9.37
CA MET A 1 -5.71 -16.57 -9.82
C MET A 1 -4.96 -16.06 -8.60
N LYS A 2 -3.83 -16.66 -8.22
CA LYS A 2 -2.96 -16.15 -7.14
C LYS A 2 -2.26 -14.91 -7.69
N ASN A 3 -2.61 -13.71 -7.22
CA ASN A 3 -1.83 -12.53 -7.57
C ASN A 3 -0.55 -12.57 -6.73
N ALA A 4 0.58 -12.78 -7.40
CA ALA A 4 1.88 -12.68 -6.74
C ALA A 4 2.01 -11.29 -6.11
N LEU A 5 2.47 -11.23 -4.86
CA LEU A 5 2.80 -9.98 -4.18
C LEU A 5 3.92 -9.29 -4.94
N ARG A 6 3.58 -8.27 -5.72
CA ARG A 6 4.53 -7.48 -6.48
C ARG A 6 4.81 -6.18 -5.76
N PHE A 7 6.02 -5.67 -5.96
CA PHE A 7 6.34 -4.30 -5.62
C PHE A 7 5.39 -3.36 -6.37
N LYS A 8 4.93 -2.31 -5.68
CA LYS A 8 4.04 -1.30 -6.25
C LYS A 8 4.59 0.08 -5.97
N THR A 9 4.44 0.97 -6.92
CA THR A 9 4.72 2.38 -6.70
C THR A 9 3.65 2.99 -5.79
N ARG A 10 4.00 4.10 -5.12
CA ARG A 10 3.03 4.87 -4.32
C ARG A 10 1.83 5.35 -5.16
N LYS A 11 2.04 5.62 -6.45
CA LYS A 11 0.98 6.03 -7.38
C LYS A 11 -0.04 4.90 -7.56
N GLN A 12 0.41 3.67 -7.75
CA GLN A 12 -0.46 2.50 -7.88
C GLN A 12 -1.25 2.27 -6.58
N ILE A 13 -0.58 2.27 -5.43
CA ILE A 13 -1.25 2.08 -4.13
C ILE A 13 -2.30 3.17 -3.89
N SER A 14 -1.96 4.43 -4.19
CA SER A 14 -2.90 5.54 -4.03
C SER A 14 -4.11 5.43 -4.96
N ALA A 15 -3.92 4.94 -6.19
CA ALA A 15 -5.00 4.70 -7.14
C ALA A 15 -5.94 3.58 -6.67
N GLU A 16 -5.39 2.49 -6.12
CA GLU A 16 -6.18 1.39 -5.56
C GLU A 16 -7.01 1.84 -4.36
N LEU A 17 -6.45 2.68 -3.50
CA LEU A 17 -7.13 3.25 -2.35
C LEU A 17 -8.11 4.39 -2.70
N GLY A 18 -8.13 4.85 -3.96
CA GLY A 18 -8.94 6.00 -4.37
C GLY A 18 -8.53 7.31 -3.69
N ILE A 19 -7.25 7.47 -3.30
CA ILE A 19 -6.73 8.68 -2.66
C ILE A 19 -5.63 9.32 -3.52
N HIS A 20 -5.44 10.63 -3.38
CA HIS A 20 -4.34 11.30 -4.08
C HIS A 20 -2.97 10.90 -3.49
N PRO A 21 -1.91 10.70 -4.30
CA PRO A 21 -0.58 10.32 -3.83
C PRO A 21 0.00 11.26 -2.76
N SER A 22 -0.26 12.57 -2.85
CA SER A 22 0.16 13.55 -1.83
C SER A 22 -0.52 13.33 -0.49
N THR A 23 -1.78 12.87 -0.49
CA THR A 23 -2.53 12.53 0.73
C THR A 23 -1.92 11.30 1.38
N LEU A 24 -1.63 10.25 0.60
CA LEU A 24 -0.93 9.06 1.09
C LEU A 24 0.42 9.44 1.72
N ARG A 25 1.24 10.24 1.02
CA ARG A 25 2.53 10.72 1.54
C ARG A 25 2.38 11.51 2.84
N ARG A 26 1.44 12.46 2.90
CA ARG A 26 1.21 13.31 4.08
C ARG A 26 0.82 12.48 5.30
N ARG A 27 -0.10 11.54 5.12
CA ARG A 27 -0.59 10.69 6.23
C ARG A 27 0.48 9.70 6.70
N LEU A 28 1.29 9.15 5.80
CA LEU A 28 2.42 8.29 6.18
C LEU A 28 3.47 9.06 7.00
N ARG A 29 3.78 10.29 6.59
CA ARG A 29 4.65 11.19 7.38
C ARG A 29 4.08 11.49 8.76
N ALA A 30 2.76 11.69 8.88
CA ALA A 30 2.12 11.91 10.18
C ALA A 30 2.25 10.70 11.13
N LEU A 31 2.53 9.51 10.59
CA LEU A 31 2.78 8.29 11.35
C LEU A 31 4.28 8.02 11.57
N ASN A 32 5.15 9.00 11.33
CA ASN A 32 6.62 8.85 11.37
C ASN A 32 7.14 7.68 10.52
N ARG A 33 6.41 7.32 9.47
CA ARG A 33 6.79 6.29 8.49
C ARG A 33 7.25 6.97 7.23
N GLU A 34 8.56 6.95 7.00
CA GLU A 34 9.12 7.28 5.70
C GLU A 34 9.08 6.04 4.82
N LEU A 35 8.23 6.06 3.78
CA LEU A 35 8.35 5.04 2.74
C LEU A 35 9.57 5.33 1.87
N PRO A 36 10.33 4.29 1.47
CA PRO A 36 11.42 4.45 0.52
C PRO A 36 10.92 5.11 -0.77
N THR A 37 11.79 5.92 -1.38
CA THR A 37 11.55 6.48 -2.71
C THR A 37 11.52 5.37 -3.76
N GLY A 38 10.49 5.35 -4.60
CA GLY A 38 10.31 4.33 -5.62
C GLY A 38 9.25 3.29 -5.24
N ASP A 39 9.65 2.01 -5.34
CA ASP A 39 8.79 0.87 -5.13
C ASP A 39 8.56 0.58 -3.64
N VAL A 40 7.31 0.26 -3.31
CA VAL A 40 6.84 -0.08 -1.97
C VAL A 40 6.78 -1.60 -1.86
N SER A 41 7.47 -2.13 -0.86
CA SER A 41 7.54 -3.57 -0.61
C SER A 41 6.17 -4.15 -0.25
N PRO A 42 5.92 -5.46 -0.46
CA PRO A 42 4.70 -6.10 0.01
C PRO A 42 4.43 -5.91 1.51
N LYS A 43 5.48 -5.85 2.33
CA LYS A 43 5.39 -5.60 3.79
C LYS A 43 4.87 -4.20 4.09
N ASP A 44 5.37 -3.20 3.38
CA ASP A 44 4.91 -1.82 3.54
C ASP A 44 3.51 -1.63 2.93
N GLN A 45 3.22 -2.31 1.82
CA GLN A 45 1.87 -2.35 1.23
C GLN A 45 0.86 -2.91 2.22
N LYS A 46 1.15 -4.03 2.88
CA LYS A 46 0.31 -4.62 3.93
C LYS A 46 -0.04 -3.57 4.99
N PHE A 47 0.97 -2.91 5.54
CA PHE A 47 0.77 -1.88 6.55
C PHE A 47 -0.14 -0.75 6.07
N ILE A 48 0.04 -0.30 4.82
CA ILE A 48 -0.82 0.73 4.22
C ILE A 48 -2.28 0.24 4.12
N TYR A 49 -2.51 -0.98 3.63
CA TYR A 49 -3.86 -1.53 3.49
C TYR A 49 -4.52 -1.86 4.83
N GLU A 50 -3.76 -2.26 5.84
CA GLU A 50 -4.27 -2.43 7.21
C GLU A 50 -4.75 -1.10 7.80
N LEU A 51 -4.04 -0.01 7.49
CA LEU A 51 -4.38 1.32 7.98
C LEU A 51 -5.58 1.97 7.26
N TYR A 52 -5.66 1.82 5.93
CA TYR A 52 -6.71 2.48 5.12
C TYR A 52 -7.86 1.57 4.71
N GLY A 53 -7.75 0.27 4.99
CA GLY A 53 -8.64 -0.75 4.47
C GLY A 53 -8.12 -1.33 3.15
N TYR A 54 -8.39 -2.62 2.97
CA TYR A 54 -8.06 -3.34 1.73
C TYR A 54 -9.03 -2.92 0.62
N PRO A 55 -8.55 -2.36 -0.50
CA PRO A 55 -9.42 -2.00 -1.61
C PRO A 55 -9.93 -3.27 -2.32
N LYS A 56 -11.06 -3.16 -3.02
CA LYS A 56 -11.71 -4.31 -3.70
C LYS A 56 -10.81 -5.03 -4.70
N SER A 57 -9.82 -4.34 -5.26
CA SER A 57 -8.83 -4.88 -6.19
C SER A 57 -7.72 -5.68 -5.51
N VAL A 58 -7.66 -5.70 -4.18
CA VAL A 58 -6.61 -6.33 -3.40
C VAL A 58 -7.20 -7.42 -2.52
N ASN A 59 -6.76 -8.66 -2.73
CA ASN A 59 -7.15 -9.75 -1.86
C ASN A 59 -6.34 -9.70 -0.56
N LYS A 60 -7.02 -9.60 0.58
CA LYS A 60 -6.39 -9.55 1.90
C LYS A 60 -5.58 -10.82 2.22
N ASP A 61 -6.03 -11.97 1.72
CA ASP A 61 -5.36 -13.25 1.96
C ASP A 61 -3.95 -13.31 1.37
N ASP A 62 -3.68 -12.53 0.32
CA ASP A 62 -2.35 -12.43 -0.29
C ASP A 62 -1.33 -11.88 0.73
N TYR A 63 -1.76 -11.10 1.73
CA TYR A 63 -0.89 -10.46 2.73
C TYR A 63 -0.86 -11.19 4.09
N LYS A 64 -1.55 -12.33 4.22
CA LYS A 64 -1.66 -13.04 5.51
C LYS A 64 -0.32 -13.55 6.03
N ASN A 65 0.59 -13.91 5.13
CA ASN A 65 1.91 -14.48 5.44
C ASN A 65 3.09 -13.52 5.14
N VAL A 66 2.79 -12.23 4.94
CA VAL A 66 3.80 -11.15 4.78
C VAL A 66 4.14 -10.53 6.11
#